data_AF-A0A520CB40-F1
#
_entry.id   AF-A0A520CB40-F1
#
_cell.length_a   1.000
_cell.length_b   1.000
_cell.length_c   1.000
_cell.angle_alpha   90.00
_cell.angle_beta   90.00
_cell.angle_gamma   90.00
#
_symmetry.space_group_name_H-M   'P 1'
#
loop_
_entity.id
_entity.type
_entity.pdbx_description
1 polymer ?
#
loop_
_entity_poly.entity_id
_entity_poly.type
_entity_poly.pdbx_seq_one_letter_code
_entity_poly.pdbx_strand_id
1 'polypeptide(L)' 'MAIYESGNHINVENLDPLMKKIVTIGPLYKPVKKELLLINIEKLYDTAKEKIQIVNDAFGTWKLVVDDRQAMFK' A
#
# COMPACT_ATOMS: atom_id res chain seq x y z
N MET A 1 2.27 1.03 23.97
CA MET A 1 2.44 1.92 22.79
C MET A 1 2.93 1.03 21.67
N ALA A 2 2.04 0.57 20.78
CA ALA A 2 2.46 -0.22 19.64
C ALA A 2 3.37 0.67 18.80
N ILE A 3 4.61 0.25 18.60
CA ILE A 3 5.55 0.92 17.71
C ILE A 3 4.98 0.68 16.31
N TYR A 4 4.07 1.55 15.87
CA TYR A 4 3.78 1.68 14.45
C TYR A 4 5.14 1.91 13.81
N GLU A 5 5.58 1.00 12.94
CA GLU A 5 6.70 1.26 12.04
C GLU A 5 6.31 2.47 11.20
N SER A 6 6.62 3.66 11.70
CA SER A 6 6.14 4.94 11.17
C SER A 6 6.55 5.11 9.72
N GLY A 7 7.72 4.60 9.33
CA GLY A 7 8.17 4.58 7.93
C GLY A 7 7.29 3.75 7.01
N ASN A 8 6.82 2.57 7.43
CA ASN A 8 6.00 1.70 6.58
C ASN A 8 4.62 2.30 6.31
N HIS A 9 3.97 2.84 7.34
CA HIS A 9 2.69 3.53 7.19
C HIS A 9 2.81 4.74 6.26
N ILE A 10 3.83 5.58 6.45
CA ILE A 10 4.11 6.74 5.59
C ILE A 10 4.36 6.31 4.14
N ASN A 11 5.12 5.21 3.92
CA ASN A 11 5.39 4.70 2.58
C ASN A 11 4.10 4.23 1.87
N VAL A 12 3.21 3.56 2.60
CA VAL A 12 1.91 3.12 2.07
C VAL A 12 1.03 4.32 1.72
N GLU A 13 0.95 5.32 2.59
CA GLU A 13 0.16 6.54 2.34
C GLU A 13 0.68 7.35 1.15
N ASN A 14 1.99 7.35 0.92
CA ASN A 14 2.62 8.10 -0.16
C ASN A 14 2.69 7.35 -1.49
N LEU A 15 2.27 6.08 -1.54
CA LEU A 15 2.32 5.26 -2.76
C LEU A 15 1.44 5.84 -3.88
N ASP A 16 0.17 6.12 -3.60
CA ASP A 16 -0.78 6.68 -4.57
C ASP A 16 -0.36 8.11 -5.02
N PRO A 17 0.04 9.04 -4.12
CA PRO A 17 0.59 10.34 -4.51
C PRO A 17 1.84 10.27 -5.39
N LEU A 18 2.77 9.34 -5.10
CA LEU A 18 3.99 9.16 -5.88
C LEU A 18 3.66 8.72 -7.30
N MET A 19 2.79 7.71 -7.44
CA MET A 19 2.38 7.21 -8.74
C MET A 19 1.70 8.30 -9.57
N LYS A 20 0.79 9.07 -8.95
CA LYS A 20 0.13 10.21 -9.59
C LYS A 20 1.13 11.26 -10.09
N LYS A 21 2.17 11.57 -9.31
CA LYS A 21 3.22 12.53 -9.73
C LYS A 21 3.99 12.01 -10.94
N ILE A 22 4.38 10.74 -10.95
CA ILE A 22 5.13 10.14 -12.06
C ILE A 22 4.30 10.19 -13.35
N VAL A 23 3.01 9.80 -13.29
CA VAL A 23 2.09 9.86 -14.43
C VAL A 23 1.89 11.30 -14.91
N THR A 24 1.76 12.26 -13.99
CA THR A 24 1.56 13.68 -14.32
C THR A 24 2.76 14.28 -15.06
N ILE A 25 3.99 13.88 -14.72
CA ILE A 25 5.21 14.29 -15.43
C ILE A 25 5.18 13.79 -16.88
N GLY A 26 4.52 12.64 -17.13
CA GLY A 26 4.14 12.18 -18.45
C GLY A 26 5.33 12.12 -19.44
N PRO A 27 5.28 12.82 -20.59
CA PRO A 27 6.35 12.78 -21.60
C PRO A 27 7.72 13.26 -21.13
N LEU A 28 7.79 14.03 -20.03
CA LEU A 28 9.06 14.50 -19.45
C LEU A 28 9.72 13.42 -18.59
N TYR A 29 8.99 12.36 -18.23
CA TYR A 29 9.51 11.25 -17.45
C TYR A 29 10.34 10.32 -18.36
N LYS A 30 11.63 10.61 -18.44
CA LYS A 30 12.60 9.87 -19.28
C LYS A 30 13.70 9.23 -18.43
N PRO A 31 13.37 8.21 -17.64
CA PRO A 31 14.36 7.53 -16.82
C PRO A 31 15.36 6.79 -17.71
N VAL A 32 16.64 6.85 -17.34
CA VAL A 32 17.71 6.10 -18.01
C VAL A 32 17.68 4.61 -17.61
N LYS A 33 17.23 4.33 -16.38
CA LYS A 33 17.19 2.98 -15.83
C LYS A 33 15.90 2.27 -16.23
N LYS A 34 16.03 1.03 -16.70
CA LYS A 34 14.89 0.22 -17.12
C LYS A 34 13.90 -0.03 -15.99
N GLU A 35 14.36 -0.27 -14.76
CA GLU A 35 13.46 -0.48 -13.62
C GLU A 35 12.54 0.72 -13.33
N LEU A 36 12.94 1.92 -13.75
CA LEU A 36 12.19 3.15 -13.54
C LEU A 36 11.26 3.47 -14.71
N LEU A 37 11.24 2.68 -15.80
CA LEU A 37 10.26 2.91 -16.87
C LEU A 37 8.84 2.86 -16.30
N LEU A 38 7.95 3.73 -16.80
CA LEU A 38 6.58 3.88 -16.28
C LEU A 38 5.86 2.53 -16.16
N ILE A 39 5.92 1.71 -17.21
CA ILE A 39 5.33 0.36 -17.24
C ILE A 39 5.83 -0.57 -16.14
N ASN A 40 7.09 -0.42 -15.71
CA ASN A 40 7.66 -1.24 -14.65
C ASN A 40 7.28 -0.71 -13.27
N ILE A 41 7.18 0.62 -13.12
CA ILE A 41 6.67 1.25 -11.90
C ILE A 41 5.19 0.93 -11.71
N GLU A 42 4.39 0.95 -12.78
CA GLU A 42 2.97 0.53 -12.76
C GLU A 42 2.82 -0.90 -12.24
N LYS A 43 3.61 -1.85 -12.77
CA LYS A 43 3.60 -3.24 -12.29
C LYS A 43 3.96 -3.37 -10.81
N LEU A 44 4.98 -2.63 -10.35
CA LEU A 44 5.37 -2.63 -8.94
C LEU A 44 4.28 -2.02 -8.06
N TYR A 45 3.64 -0.94 -8.52
CA TYR A 45 2.53 -0.28 -7.85
C TYR A 45 1.32 -1.23 -7.72
N ASP A 46 0.91 -1.90 -8.80
CA ASP A 46 -0.21 -2.84 -8.79
C ASP A 46 0.05 -4.01 -7.84
N THR A 47 1.25 -4.57 -7.89
CA THR A 47 1.69 -5.64 -6.98
C THR A 47 1.63 -5.16 -5.52
N ALA A 48 2.10 -3.94 -5.24
CA ALA A 48 2.06 -3.37 -3.90
C ALA A 48 0.62 -3.17 -3.40
N LYS A 49 -0.29 -2.68 -4.26
CA LYS A 49 -1.72 -2.50 -3.92
C LYS A 49 -2.38 -3.84 -3.59
N GLU A 50 -2.08 -4.89 -4.34
CA GLU A 50 -2.58 -6.24 -4.06
C GLU A 50 -2.13 -6.73 -2.67
N LYS A 51 -0.85 -6.55 -2.33
CA LYS A 51 -0.33 -6.96 -1.01
C LYS A 51 -0.93 -6.15 0.13
N ILE A 52 -1.11 -4.85 -0.05
CA ILE A 52 -1.78 -3.99 0.94
C ILE A 52 -3.22 -4.46 1.17
N GLN A 53 -3.95 -4.79 0.09
CA GLN A 53 -5.32 -5.29 0.19
C GLN A 53 -5.40 -6.60 0.97
N ILE A 54 -4.52 -7.57 0.67
CA ILE A 54 -4.46 -8.86 1.39
C ILE A 54 -4.27 -8.65 2.90
N VAL A 55 -3.38 -7.74 3.29
CA VAL A 55 -3.14 -7.45 4.72
C VAL A 55 -4.36 -6.78 5.36
N ASN A 56 -4.99 -5.83 4.68
CA ASN A 56 -6.19 -5.15 5.18
C ASN A 56 -7.37 -6.12 5.36
N ASP A 57 -7.57 -7.04 4.42
CA ASP A 57 -8.62 -8.06 4.48
C ASP A 57 -8.39 -9.04 5.63
N ALA A 58 -7.14 -9.48 5.81
CA ALA A 58 -6.74 -10.34 6.92
C ALA A 58 -6.95 -9.64 8.27
N PHE A 59 -6.58 -8.36 8.37
CA PHE A 59 -6.79 -7.56 9.58
C PHE A 59 -8.28 -7.35 9.88
N GLY A 60 -9.10 -7.04 8.87
CA GLY A 60 -10.54 -6.90 9.00
C GLY A 60 -11.20 -8.18 9.50
N THR A 61 -10.80 -9.33 8.93
CA THR A 61 -11.29 -10.65 9.36
C THR A 61 -10.92 -10.95 10.82
N TRP A 62 -9.65 -10.73 11.18
CA TRP A 62 -9.20 -10.92 12.55
C TRP A 62 -9.95 -10.01 13.55
N LYS A 63 -10.15 -8.74 13.19
CA LYS A 63 -10.86 -7.76 14.02
C LYS A 63 -12.29 -8.23 14.33
N LEU A 64 -13.03 -8.69 13.31
CA LEU A 64 -14.39 -9.22 13.49
C LEU A 64 -14.41 -10.40 14.47
N VAL A 65 -13.50 -11.36 14.31
CA VAL A 65 -13.41 -12.52 15.21
C VAL A 65 -13.12 -12.11 16.65
N VAL A 66 -12.28 -11.09 16.87
CA VAL A 66 -12.01 -10.56 18.21
C VAL A 66 -13.23 -9.84 18.79
N ASP A 67 -13.89 -9.01 17.99
CA ASP A 67 -15.10 -8.28 18.40
C ASP A 67 -16.23 -9.27 18.79
N ASP A 68 -16.44 -10.33 17.99
CA ASP A 68 -17.40 -11.40 18.28
C ASP A 68 -17.08 -12.12 19.60
N ARG A 69 -15.80 -12.46 19.83
CA ARG A 69 -15.37 -13.09 21.09
C ARG A 69 -15.62 -12.17 22.28
N GLN A 70 -15.31 -10.88 22.16
CA GLN A 70 -15.55 -9.92 23.24
C GLN A 70 -17.03 -9.78 23.58
N ALA A 71 -17.92 -9.83 22.58
CA ALA A 71 -19.36 -9.79 22.80
C ALA A 71 -19.87 -11.03 23.57
N MET A 72 -19.27 -12.21 23.37
CA MET A 72 -19.65 -13.44 24.08
C MET A 72 -19.29 -13.44 25.58
N PHE A 73 -18.41 -12.55 26.03
CA PHE A 73 -17.97 -12.43 27.43
C PHE A 73 -18.51 -11.17 28.13
N LYS A 74 -19.44 -10.43 27.51
CA LYS A 74 -20.19 -9.33 28.13
C LYS A 74 -21.58 -9.80 28.53
#